data_AF-A0A936P1G8-F1
#
_entry.id   AF-A0A936P1G8-F1
#
_cell.length_a   1.000
_cell.length_b   1.000
_cell.length_c   1.000
_cell.angle_alpha   90.00
_cell.angle_beta   90.00
_cell.angle_gamma   90.00
#
_symmetry.space_group_name_H-M   'P 1'
#
loop_
_entity.id
_entity.type
_entity.pdbx_description
1 polymer ?
#
loop_
_entity_poly.entity_id
_entity_poly.type
_entity_poly.pdbx_seq_one_letter_code
_entity_poly.pdbx_strand_id
1 'polypeptide(L)'
;MKSLIPLMLLAAVPAFAADPAPAAVPAAGEALAKQMLDPTRNTAAFKDPQAFMAWTNAMANPATSAALAQTGMDPATYVRMMSGLMNPASMQNYMQFSDPSVAMKWMGAGMDPRMYTQMAGMAANPAMYGNWMQAPVNPQMWSPAMQMMNPGMYGNWMQAPMSPGAMNAMTAPMNPNMYMNWMGAGVDPRTYGTWGQMMNMQNMAPAIDPAMVLKLLQAMPAMPVAPAPAK
;
A
#
# COMPACT_ATOMS: atom_id res chain seq x y z
N MET A 1 -39.12 -15.60 -40.64
CA MET A 1 -39.97 -16.38 -39.70
C MET A 1 -39.02 -17.28 -38.92
N LYS A 2 -38.64 -16.93 -37.70
CA LYS A 2 -39.26 -17.29 -36.41
C LYS A 2 -38.49 -18.43 -35.72
N SER A 3 -37.75 -18.01 -34.68
CA SER A 3 -37.43 -18.75 -33.44
C SER A 3 -36.47 -19.95 -33.50
N LEU A 4 -35.37 -19.88 -32.72
CA LEU A 4 -35.22 -20.68 -31.48
C LEU A 4 -34.10 -20.09 -30.59
N ILE A 5 -34.49 -19.72 -29.38
CA ILE A 5 -33.70 -19.14 -28.29
C ILE A 5 -33.17 -20.28 -27.41
N PRO A 6 -31.88 -20.33 -27.04
CA PRO A 6 -31.48 -21.03 -25.83
C PRO A 6 -31.46 -20.05 -24.66
N LEU A 7 -32.35 -20.31 -23.71
CA LEU A 7 -32.49 -19.68 -22.41
C LEU A 7 -31.21 -19.97 -21.59
N MET A 8 -30.28 -19.02 -21.48
CA MET A 8 -29.22 -19.11 -20.48
C MET A 8 -29.82 -18.81 -19.10
N LEU A 9 -29.88 -19.84 -18.25
CA LEU A 9 -29.99 -19.67 -16.80
C LEU A 9 -28.74 -18.95 -16.31
N LEU A 10 -28.86 -17.66 -16.02
CA LEU A 10 -27.85 -16.89 -15.32
C LEU A 10 -27.95 -17.24 -13.83
N ALA A 11 -27.15 -18.21 -13.38
CA ALA A 11 -26.90 -18.39 -11.96
C ALA A 11 -26.17 -17.15 -11.46
N ALA A 12 -26.85 -16.33 -10.66
CA ALA A 12 -26.27 -15.18 -9.99
C ALA A 12 -25.25 -15.67 -8.95
N VAL A 13 -24.00 -15.84 -9.38
CA VAL A 13 -22.86 -15.91 -8.46
C VAL A 13 -22.74 -14.51 -7.85
N PRO A 14 -22.71 -14.35 -6.51
CA PRO A 14 -22.39 -13.07 -5.91
C PRO A 14 -21.00 -12.68 -6.40
N ALA A 15 -20.96 -11.63 -7.23
CA ALA A 15 -19.72 -11.00 -7.63
C ALA A 15 -19.11 -10.37 -6.37
N PHE A 16 -18.27 -11.13 -5.67
CA PHE A 16 -17.29 -10.54 -4.78
C PHE A 16 -16.54 -9.52 -5.62
N ALA A 17 -16.58 -8.25 -5.19
CA ALA A 17 -15.78 -7.20 -5.78
C ALA A 17 -14.35 -7.73 -5.90
N ALA A 18 -13.82 -7.76 -7.13
CA ALA A 18 -12.43 -8.11 -7.35
C ALA A 18 -11.60 -7.20 -6.44
N ASP A 19 -10.84 -7.83 -5.53
CA ASP A 19 -9.88 -7.12 -4.71
C ASP A 19 -9.05 -6.19 -5.60
N PRO A 20 -8.80 -4.93 -5.20
CA PRO A 20 -7.88 -4.08 -5.93
C PRO A 20 -6.57 -4.85 -6.07
N ALA A 21 -6.07 -4.93 -7.30
CA ALA A 21 -4.85 -5.66 -7.62
C ALA A 21 -3.76 -5.34 -6.59
N PRO A 22 -3.10 -6.35 -6.00
CA PRO A 22 -2.10 -6.12 -4.97
C PRO A 22 -1.05 -5.14 -5.50
N ALA A 23 -0.62 -4.21 -4.66
CA ALA A 23 0.43 -3.26 -5.00
C ALA A 23 1.65 -4.04 -5.50
N ALA A 24 1.94 -3.93 -6.79
CA ALA A 24 3.00 -4.69 -7.42
C ALA A 24 4.34 -4.33 -6.78
N VAL A 25 4.94 -5.28 -6.06
CA VAL A 25 6.35 -5.17 -5.67
C VAL A 25 7.16 -5.26 -6.96
N PRO A 26 7.99 -4.27 -7.30
CA PRO A 26 8.87 -4.33 -8.45
C PRO A 26 9.69 -5.61 -8.41
N ALA A 27 9.90 -6.23 -9.57
CA ALA A 27 10.92 -7.25 -9.70
C ALA A 27 12.25 -6.70 -9.14
N ALA A 28 12.98 -7.55 -8.40
CA ALA A 28 14.23 -7.26 -7.71
C ALA A 28 15.18 -6.26 -8.40
N GLY A 29 16.03 -5.59 -7.60
CA GLY A 29 17.04 -4.65 -8.09
C GLY A 29 16.75 -3.19 -7.75
N GLU A 30 17.06 -2.27 -8.67
CA GLU A 30 17.07 -0.82 -8.40
C GLU A 30 15.69 -0.23 -8.09
N ALA A 31 14.63 -0.71 -8.75
CA ALA A 31 13.26 -0.24 -8.50
C ALA A 31 12.79 -0.62 -7.09
N LEU A 32 13.12 -1.84 -6.64
CA LEU A 32 12.84 -2.29 -5.29
C LEU A 32 13.67 -1.53 -4.26
N ALA A 33 14.96 -1.30 -4.53
CA ALA A 33 15.83 -0.50 -3.67
C ALA A 33 15.30 0.94 -3.49
N LYS A 34 14.87 1.58 -4.57
CA LYS A 34 14.23 2.91 -4.52
C LYS A 34 12.93 2.89 -3.72
N GLN A 35 12.11 1.87 -3.85
CA GLN A 35 10.88 1.73 -3.07
C GLN A 35 11.16 1.52 -1.58
N MET A 36 12.16 0.71 -1.23
CA MET A 36 12.53 0.45 0.18
C MET A 36 13.06 1.70 0.88
N LEU A 37 13.69 2.61 0.12
CA LEU A 37 14.23 3.87 0.61
C LEU A 37 13.25 5.05 0.43
N ASP A 38 12.03 4.79 -0.03
CA ASP A 38 10.97 5.78 -0.18
C ASP A 38 9.97 5.69 0.99
N PRO A 39 9.96 6.65 1.94
CA PRO A 39 9.05 6.64 3.09
C PRO A 39 7.56 6.61 2.74
N THR A 40 7.19 6.97 1.51
CA THR A 40 5.81 6.92 1.05
C THR A 40 5.36 5.52 0.61
N ARG A 41 6.30 4.56 0.46
CA ARG A 41 6.03 3.22 -0.11
C ARG A 41 6.81 2.07 0.51
N ASN A 42 7.80 2.34 1.36
CA ASN A 42 8.72 1.35 1.94
C ASN A 42 8.04 0.25 2.76
N THR A 43 6.80 0.45 3.18
CA THR A 43 6.04 -0.52 3.98
C THR A 43 5.07 -1.35 3.14
N ALA A 44 4.97 -1.10 1.82
CA ALA A 44 3.99 -1.74 0.95
C ALA A 44 4.06 -3.27 1.00
N ALA A 45 5.27 -3.85 1.07
CA ALA A 45 5.46 -5.30 1.15
C ALA A 45 4.86 -5.93 2.42
N PHE A 46 4.76 -5.20 3.53
CA PHE A 46 4.33 -5.76 4.81
C PHE A 46 2.82 -5.67 5.03
N LYS A 47 2.11 -4.94 4.16
CA LYS A 47 0.65 -4.76 4.24
C LYS A 47 -0.12 -5.85 3.51
N ASP A 48 0.57 -6.66 2.71
CA ASP A 48 -0.01 -7.71 1.91
C ASP A 48 0.89 -8.96 1.93
N PRO A 49 0.37 -10.13 2.32
CA PRO A 49 1.16 -11.36 2.40
C PRO A 49 1.80 -11.80 1.07
N GLN A 50 1.15 -11.56 -0.07
CA GLN A 50 1.70 -11.90 -1.39
C GLN A 50 2.82 -10.94 -1.78
N ALA A 51 2.62 -9.64 -1.52
CA ALA A 51 3.68 -8.64 -1.66
C ALA A 51 4.89 -8.97 -0.76
N PHE A 52 4.66 -9.45 0.46
CA PHE A 52 5.72 -9.88 1.36
C PHE A 52 6.52 -11.06 0.81
N MET A 53 5.85 -12.07 0.24
CA MET A 53 6.52 -13.20 -0.41
C MET A 53 7.38 -12.74 -1.59
N ALA A 54 6.86 -11.86 -2.44
CA ALA A 54 7.61 -11.27 -3.55
C ALA A 54 8.82 -10.47 -3.06
N TRP A 55 8.65 -9.65 -2.03
CA TRP A 55 9.74 -8.90 -1.38
C TRP A 55 10.81 -9.83 -0.81
N THR A 56 10.40 -10.90 -0.11
CA THR A 56 11.33 -11.84 0.51
C THR A 56 12.15 -12.54 -0.57
N ASN A 57 11.52 -13.03 -1.64
CA ASN A 57 12.21 -13.62 -2.79
C ASN A 57 13.17 -12.63 -3.47
N ALA A 58 12.76 -11.37 -3.59
CA ALA A 58 13.62 -10.34 -4.13
C ALA A 58 14.82 -10.02 -3.22
N MET A 59 14.65 -9.98 -1.90
CA MET A 59 15.73 -9.75 -0.92
C MET A 59 16.70 -10.94 -0.81
N ALA A 60 16.23 -12.15 -1.09
CA ALA A 60 17.08 -13.32 -1.21
C ALA A 60 18.04 -13.25 -2.40
N ASN A 61 17.80 -12.37 -3.37
CA ASN A 61 18.70 -12.14 -4.50
C ASN A 61 19.85 -11.20 -4.11
N PRO A 62 21.12 -11.63 -4.19
CA PRO A 62 22.28 -10.79 -3.87
C PRO A 62 22.36 -9.52 -4.73
N ALA A 63 21.81 -9.53 -5.95
CA ALA A 63 21.73 -8.34 -6.80
C ALA A 63 20.86 -7.24 -6.18
N THR A 64 19.82 -7.61 -5.42
CA THR A 64 18.98 -6.64 -4.69
C THR A 64 19.76 -5.99 -3.56
N SER A 65 20.56 -6.75 -2.81
CA SER A 65 21.42 -6.22 -1.75
C SER A 65 22.47 -5.26 -2.32
N ALA A 66 23.08 -5.60 -3.45
CA ALA A 66 24.03 -4.73 -4.14
C ALA A 66 23.35 -3.45 -4.66
N ALA A 67 22.15 -3.57 -5.24
CA ALA A 67 21.36 -2.42 -5.70
C ALA A 67 20.93 -1.52 -4.52
N LEU A 68 20.61 -2.09 -3.35
CA LEU A 68 20.28 -1.33 -2.15
C LEU A 68 21.49 -0.55 -1.63
N ALA A 69 22.64 -1.21 -1.52
CA ALA A 69 23.89 -0.55 -1.15
C ALA A 69 24.24 0.58 -2.13
N GLN A 70 24.08 0.31 -3.43
CA GLN A 70 24.33 1.27 -4.49
C GLN A 70 23.39 2.47 -4.43
N THR A 71 22.09 2.23 -4.24
CA THR A 71 21.07 3.29 -4.15
C THR A 71 21.24 4.10 -2.87
N GLY A 72 21.68 3.47 -1.78
CA GLY A 72 21.92 4.14 -0.49
C GLY A 72 23.09 5.12 -0.51
N MET A 73 24.06 4.96 -1.43
CA MET A 73 25.18 5.90 -1.59
C MET A 73 24.87 7.09 -2.51
N ASP A 74 23.72 7.05 -3.20
CA ASP A 74 23.31 8.14 -4.09
C ASP A 74 22.75 9.32 -3.27
N PRO A 75 23.35 10.51 -3.33
CA PRO A 75 22.83 11.69 -2.64
C PRO A 75 21.40 12.06 -3.05
N ALA A 76 20.99 11.76 -4.28
CA ALA A 76 19.61 11.98 -4.72
C ALA A 76 18.61 11.09 -3.97
N THR A 77 19.03 9.89 -3.55
CA THR A 77 18.23 9.01 -2.68
C THR A 77 18.02 9.64 -1.31
N TYR A 78 19.07 10.24 -0.72
CA TYR A 78 18.94 10.92 0.57
C TYR A 78 17.95 12.09 0.51
N VAL A 79 18.06 12.91 -0.55
CA VAL A 79 17.11 14.02 -0.80
C VAL A 79 15.68 13.50 -0.97
N ARG A 80 15.49 12.41 -1.73
CA ARG A 80 14.18 11.76 -1.90
C ARG A 80 13.63 11.24 -0.59
N MET A 81 14.46 10.61 0.25
CA MET A 81 14.05 10.12 1.56
C MET A 81 13.62 11.27 2.46
N MET A 82 14.41 12.34 2.54
CA MET A 82 14.07 13.53 3.34
C MET A 82 12.78 14.19 2.84
N SER A 83 12.63 14.38 1.53
CA SER A 83 11.40 14.90 0.93
C SER A 83 10.20 13.98 1.15
N GLY A 84 10.41 12.66 1.08
CA GLY A 84 9.42 11.64 1.38
C GLY A 84 8.94 11.74 2.82
N LEU A 85 9.83 11.87 3.81
CA LEU A 85 9.45 12.05 5.21
C LEU A 85 8.59 13.31 5.44
N MET A 86 8.80 14.35 4.63
CA MET A 86 7.99 15.58 4.67
C MET A 86 6.69 15.47 3.88
N ASN A 87 6.51 14.40 3.09
CA ASN A 87 5.32 14.17 2.29
C ASN A 87 4.19 13.56 3.16
N PRO A 88 2.96 14.11 3.14
CA PRO A 88 1.82 13.53 3.84
C PRO A 88 1.52 12.07 3.45
N ALA A 89 1.88 11.65 2.23
CA ALA A 89 1.74 10.26 1.80
C ALA A 89 2.56 9.28 2.67
N SER A 90 3.64 9.73 3.30
CA SER A 90 4.39 8.91 4.27
C SER A 90 3.55 8.62 5.50
N MET A 91 2.82 9.61 6.03
CA MET A 91 1.88 9.37 7.12
C MET A 91 0.84 8.33 6.73
N GLN A 92 0.24 8.46 5.55
CA GLN A 92 -0.71 7.46 5.03
C GLN A 92 -0.07 6.08 4.93
N ASN A 93 1.16 6.02 4.43
CA ASN A 93 1.90 4.79 4.29
C ASN A 93 2.14 4.08 5.63
N TYR A 94 2.35 4.80 6.74
CA TYR A 94 2.46 4.18 8.06
C TYR A 94 1.11 3.95 8.75
N MET A 95 0.15 4.87 8.59
CA MET A 95 -1.18 4.76 9.22
C MET A 95 -2.00 3.58 8.69
N GLN A 96 -1.76 3.13 7.46
CA GLN A 96 -2.38 1.91 6.93
C GLN A 96 -2.10 0.64 7.77
N PHE A 97 -1.07 0.61 8.63
CA PHE A 97 -0.89 -0.52 9.57
C PHE A 97 -1.92 -0.56 10.69
N SER A 98 -2.59 0.56 10.97
CA SER A 98 -3.73 0.60 11.89
C SER A 98 -5.01 0.07 11.25
N ASP A 99 -5.02 -0.20 9.95
CA ASP A 99 -6.16 -0.76 9.23
C ASP A 99 -6.36 -2.24 9.60
N PRO A 100 -7.52 -2.63 10.15
CA PRO A 100 -7.84 -4.02 10.47
C PRO A 100 -7.73 -4.95 9.25
N SER A 101 -7.95 -4.44 8.03
CA SER A 101 -7.84 -5.23 6.81
C SER A 101 -6.45 -5.83 6.61
N VAL A 102 -5.39 -5.14 7.04
CA VAL A 102 -4.02 -5.67 6.97
C VAL A 102 -3.89 -6.90 7.88
N ALA A 103 -4.38 -6.83 9.11
CA ALA A 103 -4.38 -7.96 10.03
C ALA A 103 -5.22 -9.14 9.50
N MET A 104 -6.39 -8.85 8.91
CA MET A 104 -7.26 -9.88 8.31
C MET A 104 -6.59 -10.57 7.12
N LYS A 105 -5.85 -9.84 6.27
CA LYS A 105 -5.06 -10.43 5.18
C LYS A 105 -4.02 -11.40 5.71
N TRP A 106 -3.27 -11.02 6.75
CA TRP A 106 -2.29 -11.91 7.38
C TRP A 106 -2.92 -13.12 8.06
N MET A 107 -4.07 -12.95 8.70
CA MET A 107 -4.85 -14.07 9.26
C MET A 107 -5.29 -15.05 8.17
N GLY A 108 -5.85 -14.54 7.07
CA GLY A 108 -6.25 -15.35 5.92
C GLY A 108 -5.08 -16.08 5.28
N ALA A 109 -3.94 -15.40 5.10
CA ALA A 109 -2.74 -16.01 4.55
C ALA A 109 -2.15 -17.09 5.47
N GLY A 110 -2.22 -16.92 6.80
CA GLY A 110 -1.84 -17.95 7.76
C GLY A 110 -2.72 -19.19 7.71
N MET A 111 -3.91 -19.12 7.12
CA MET A 111 -4.78 -20.28 6.88
C MET A 111 -4.61 -20.87 5.47
N ASP A 112 -3.85 -20.21 4.58
CA ASP A 112 -3.66 -20.65 3.20
C ASP A 112 -2.47 -21.64 3.08
N PRO A 113 -2.71 -22.91 2.72
CA PRO A 113 -1.65 -23.89 2.48
C PRO A 113 -0.62 -23.45 1.42
N ARG A 114 -1.02 -22.58 0.49
CA ARG A 114 -0.13 -22.06 -0.56
C ARG A 114 0.98 -21.19 0.01
N MET A 115 0.71 -20.42 1.06
CA MET A 115 1.73 -19.60 1.71
C MET A 115 2.84 -20.48 2.29
N TYR A 116 2.48 -21.56 2.99
CA TYR A 116 3.43 -22.53 3.52
C TYR A 116 4.25 -23.22 2.41
N THR A 117 3.59 -23.59 1.32
CA THR A 117 4.25 -24.24 0.18
C THR A 117 5.23 -23.29 -0.51
N GLN A 118 4.88 -22.01 -0.66
CA GLN A 118 5.79 -21.01 -1.22
C GLN A 118 6.97 -20.73 -0.28
N MET A 119 6.75 -20.62 1.03
CA MET A 119 7.85 -20.45 2.00
C MET A 119 8.78 -21.67 2.01
N ALA A 120 8.22 -22.89 1.98
CA ALA A 120 9.01 -24.11 1.88
C ALA A 120 9.79 -24.20 0.56
N GLY A 121 9.18 -23.82 -0.57
CA GLY A 121 9.83 -23.75 -1.87
C GLY A 121 10.97 -22.73 -1.89
N MET A 122 10.81 -21.60 -1.20
CA MET A 122 11.86 -20.61 -1.04
C MET A 122 13.05 -21.12 -0.22
N ALA A 123 12.77 -21.79 0.90
CA ALA A 123 13.82 -22.41 1.73
C ALA A 123 14.56 -23.54 0.99
N ALA A 124 13.88 -24.25 0.10
CA ALA A 124 14.46 -25.31 -0.72
C ALA A 124 15.10 -24.81 -2.02
N ASN A 125 15.05 -23.51 -2.33
CA ASN A 125 15.49 -22.98 -3.62
C ASN A 125 17.04 -22.99 -3.73
N PRO A 126 17.63 -23.87 -4.57
CA PRO A 126 19.08 -23.97 -4.71
C PRO A 126 19.70 -22.71 -5.35
N ALA A 127 18.91 -21.95 -6.11
CA ALA A 127 19.37 -20.72 -6.73
C ALA A 127 19.71 -19.65 -5.68
N MET A 128 18.99 -19.63 -4.54
CA MET A 128 19.31 -18.71 -3.44
C MET A 128 20.71 -19.01 -2.89
N TYR A 129 20.98 -20.28 -2.55
CA TYR A 129 22.28 -20.71 -2.04
C TYR A 129 23.41 -20.56 -3.07
N GLY A 130 23.15 -20.92 -4.32
CA GLY A 130 24.13 -20.79 -5.41
C GLY A 130 24.51 -19.34 -5.67
N ASN A 131 23.54 -18.43 -5.68
CA ASN A 131 23.78 -17.00 -5.87
C ASN A 131 24.56 -16.39 -4.68
N TRP A 132 24.28 -16.81 -3.45
CA TRP A 132 25.02 -16.36 -2.26
C TRP A 132 26.44 -16.94 -2.19
N MET A 133 26.63 -18.21 -2.56
CA MET A 133 27.96 -18.82 -2.66
C MET A 133 28.84 -18.11 -3.70
N GLN A 134 28.22 -17.63 -4.78
CA GLN A 134 28.91 -16.85 -5.82
C GLN A 134 28.96 -15.35 -5.52
N ALA A 135 28.31 -14.87 -4.45
CA ALA A 135 28.24 -13.45 -4.15
C ALA A 135 29.63 -12.79 -3.96
N PRO A 136 30.61 -13.40 -3.26
CA PRO A 136 31.95 -12.81 -3.12
C PRO A 136 32.73 -12.70 -4.44
N VAL A 137 32.41 -13.56 -5.42
CA VAL A 137 33.06 -13.58 -6.75
C VAL A 137 32.27 -12.79 -7.80
N ASN A 138 31.02 -12.41 -7.51
CA ASN A 138 30.20 -11.64 -8.43
C ASN A 138 30.69 -10.18 -8.52
N PRO A 139 31.09 -9.67 -9.70
CA PRO A 139 31.53 -8.29 -9.87
C PRO A 139 30.52 -7.23 -9.42
N GLN A 140 29.21 -7.53 -9.49
CA GLN A 140 28.17 -6.60 -9.04
C GLN A 140 28.18 -6.37 -7.53
N MET A 141 28.67 -7.32 -6.72
CA MET A 141 28.86 -7.13 -5.27
C MET A 141 30.04 -6.19 -4.97
N TRP A 142 31.02 -6.09 -5.87
CA TRP A 142 32.16 -5.19 -5.75
C TRP A 142 31.89 -3.78 -6.26
N SER A 143 30.85 -3.60 -7.08
CA SER A 143 30.48 -2.29 -7.64
C SER A 143 30.32 -1.21 -6.56
N PRO A 144 29.61 -1.43 -5.44
CA PRO A 144 29.52 -0.43 -4.38
C PRO A 144 30.88 -0.04 -3.79
N ALA A 145 31.76 -1.01 -3.54
CA ALA A 145 33.10 -0.77 -3.00
C ALA A 145 33.96 0.06 -3.99
N MET A 146 33.89 -0.25 -5.29
CA MET A 146 34.56 0.53 -6.33
C MET A 146 34.00 1.96 -6.43
N GLN A 147 32.68 2.13 -6.25
CA GLN A 147 32.07 3.45 -6.26
C GLN A 147 32.44 4.32 -5.05
N MET A 148 32.64 3.72 -3.87
CA MET A 148 33.18 4.46 -2.71
C MET A 148 34.58 5.02 -2.99
N MET A 149 35.36 4.33 -3.82
CA MET A 149 36.68 4.79 -4.26
C MET A 149 36.62 5.82 -5.39
N ASN A 150 35.44 6.09 -5.96
CA ASN A 150 35.28 7.04 -7.05
C ASN A 150 35.26 8.48 -6.51
N PRO A 151 36.26 9.34 -6.85
CA PRO A 151 36.29 10.73 -6.40
C PRO A 151 35.07 11.54 -6.87
N GLY A 152 34.46 11.15 -8.00
CA GLY A 152 33.24 11.77 -8.52
C GLY A 152 32.03 11.62 -7.58
N MET A 153 31.98 10.56 -6.76
CA MET A 153 30.95 10.39 -5.74
C MET A 153 30.98 11.54 -4.73
N TYR A 154 32.16 11.93 -4.25
CA TYR A 154 32.31 13.05 -3.32
C TYR A 154 31.94 14.39 -3.95
N GLY A 155 32.24 14.57 -5.24
CA GLY A 155 31.78 15.73 -6.01
C GLY A 155 30.25 15.82 -6.07
N ASN A 156 29.57 14.70 -6.33
CA ASN A 156 28.11 14.62 -6.32
C ASN A 156 27.54 14.93 -4.93
N TRP A 157 28.16 14.45 -3.85
CA TRP A 157 27.76 14.77 -2.47
C TRP A 157 27.99 16.24 -2.11
N MET A 158 29.07 16.86 -2.59
CA MET A 158 29.32 18.29 -2.38
C MET A 158 28.28 19.16 -3.10
N GLN A 159 27.78 18.71 -4.25
CA GLN A 159 26.73 19.38 -5.00
C GLN A 159 25.31 19.02 -4.53
N ALA A 160 25.15 17.95 -3.76
CA ALA A 160 23.85 17.45 -3.32
C ALA A 160 23.00 18.50 -2.59
N PRO A 161 23.53 19.30 -1.65
CA PRO A 161 22.77 20.38 -1.00
C PRO A 161 22.34 21.49 -1.96
N MET A 162 23.07 21.66 -3.07
CA MET A 162 22.78 22.65 -4.11
C MET A 162 21.77 22.15 -5.15
N SER A 163 21.36 20.87 -5.08
CA SER A 163 20.34 20.34 -5.97
C SER A 163 18.98 20.99 -5.69
N PRO A 164 18.11 21.15 -6.71
CA PRO A 164 16.78 21.71 -6.53
C PRO A 164 15.94 20.94 -5.50
N GLY A 165 16.07 19.61 -5.46
CA GLY A 165 15.39 18.77 -4.47
C GLY A 165 15.85 19.04 -3.04
N ALA A 166 17.15 19.26 -2.82
CA ALA A 166 17.69 19.58 -1.50
C ALA A 166 17.29 21.00 -1.06
N MET A 167 17.31 21.98 -1.97
CA MET A 167 16.82 23.33 -1.69
C MET A 167 15.33 23.32 -1.32
N ASN A 168 14.52 22.55 -2.04
CA ASN A 168 13.10 22.35 -1.71
C ASN A 168 12.93 21.69 -0.34
N ALA A 169 13.73 20.69 -0.01
CA ALA A 169 13.68 20.04 1.30
C ALA A 169 14.14 20.96 2.45
N MET A 170 15.14 21.83 2.22
CA MET A 170 15.59 22.82 3.20
C MET A 170 14.55 23.92 3.46
N THR A 171 13.80 24.30 2.43
CA THR A 171 12.75 25.32 2.52
C THR A 171 11.38 24.75 2.90
N ALA A 172 11.20 23.43 2.84
CA ALA A 172 9.93 22.77 3.14
C ALA A 172 9.38 23.08 4.55
N PRO A 173 10.18 23.08 5.64
CA PRO A 173 9.67 23.47 6.97
C PRO A 173 9.24 24.94 7.05
N MET A 174 9.71 25.81 6.15
CA MET A 174 9.29 27.21 6.10
C MET A 174 7.99 27.40 5.30
N ASN A 175 7.51 26.35 4.63
CA ASN A 175 6.33 26.41 3.79
C ASN A 175 5.06 26.11 4.63
N PRO A 176 4.18 27.10 4.88
CA PRO A 176 2.94 26.86 5.64
C PRO A 176 2.02 25.84 4.98
N ASN A 177 2.09 25.69 3.65
CA ASN A 177 1.32 24.67 2.93
C ASN A 177 1.73 23.25 3.30
N MET A 178 2.98 23.02 3.74
CA MET A 178 3.40 21.72 4.25
C MET A 178 2.53 21.32 5.44
N TYR A 179 2.39 22.19 6.43
CA TYR A 179 1.57 21.93 7.62
C TYR A 179 0.09 21.77 7.29
N MET A 180 -0.45 22.58 6.36
CA MET A 180 -1.83 22.39 5.88
C MET A 180 -2.02 21.04 5.20
N ASN A 181 -1.06 20.59 4.38
CA ASN A 181 -1.12 19.28 3.73
C ASN A 181 -1.05 18.13 4.75
N TRP A 182 -0.24 18.28 5.80
CA TRP A 182 -0.18 17.32 6.91
C TRP A 182 -1.49 17.27 7.70
N MET A 183 -2.07 18.42 8.02
CA MET A 183 -3.37 18.51 8.67
C MET A 183 -4.46 17.88 7.80
N GLY A 184 -4.48 18.22 6.50
CA GLY A 184 -5.41 17.67 5.51
C GLY A 184 -5.31 16.15 5.42
N ALA A 185 -4.09 15.61 5.36
CA ALA A 185 -3.88 14.16 5.40
C ALA A 185 -4.28 13.55 6.75
N GLY A 186 -4.09 14.24 7.87
CA GLY A 186 -4.47 13.74 9.20
C GLY A 186 -5.99 13.63 9.38
N VAL A 187 -6.76 14.50 8.74
CA VAL A 187 -8.24 14.46 8.79
C VAL A 187 -8.87 13.71 7.62
N ASP A 188 -8.12 13.41 6.57
CA ASP A 188 -8.61 12.62 5.43
C ASP A 188 -8.87 11.17 5.89
N PRO A 189 -10.11 10.67 5.82
CA PRO A 189 -10.41 9.30 6.19
C PRO A 189 -9.60 8.27 5.37
N ARG A 190 -9.17 8.59 4.14
CA ARG A 190 -8.34 7.69 3.32
C ARG A 190 -7.00 7.34 3.98
N THR A 191 -6.48 8.20 4.84
CA THR A 191 -5.23 7.97 5.59
C THR A 191 -5.29 6.75 6.49
N TYR A 192 -6.48 6.40 6.95
CA TYR A 192 -6.73 5.30 7.88
C TYR A 192 -7.27 4.03 7.18
N GLY A 193 -7.28 4.01 5.85
CA GLY A 193 -7.82 2.88 5.08
C GLY A 193 -9.28 2.58 5.44
N THR A 194 -9.56 1.32 5.76
CA THR A 194 -10.91 0.83 6.13
C THR A 194 -11.47 1.55 7.36
N TRP A 195 -10.62 1.95 8.32
CA TRP A 195 -11.07 2.68 9.51
C TRP A 195 -11.67 4.04 9.16
N GLY A 196 -11.03 4.77 8.24
CA GLY A 196 -11.58 6.04 7.80
C GLY A 196 -12.78 5.87 6.86
N GLN A 197 -12.84 4.80 6.07
CA GLN A 197 -14.08 4.46 5.36
C GLN A 197 -15.25 4.22 6.34
N MET A 198 -14.99 3.56 7.47
CA MET A 198 -15.99 3.35 8.53
C MET A 198 -16.36 4.66 9.23
N MET A 199 -15.39 5.51 9.60
CA MET A 199 -15.66 6.84 10.17
C MET A 199 -16.46 7.73 9.21
N ASN A 200 -16.17 7.65 7.91
CA ASN A 200 -16.93 8.35 6.88
C ASN A 200 -18.33 7.75 6.68
N MET A 201 -18.49 6.42 6.78
CA MET A 201 -19.79 5.75 6.77
C MET A 201 -20.65 6.10 7.98
N GLN A 202 -20.05 6.31 9.15
CA GLN A 202 -20.77 6.71 10.36
C GLN A 202 -21.28 8.15 10.27
N ASN A 203 -20.58 9.01 9.51
CA ASN A 203 -21.06 10.32 9.08
C ASN A 203 -22.05 10.26 7.89
N MET A 204 -22.07 9.14 7.17
CA MET A 204 -23.15 8.74 6.25
C MET A 204 -24.16 7.83 6.97
N ALA A 205 -24.54 8.18 8.20
CA ALA A 205 -25.84 7.72 8.71
C ALA A 205 -26.86 8.02 7.61
N PRO A 206 -27.71 7.05 7.19
CA PRO A 206 -28.65 7.30 6.11
C PRO A 206 -29.41 8.55 6.49
N ALA A 207 -29.26 9.60 5.67
CA ALA A 207 -30.13 10.76 5.76
C ALA A 207 -31.53 10.16 5.76
N ILE A 208 -32.19 10.23 6.90
CA ILE A 208 -33.57 9.81 7.03
C ILE A 208 -34.31 10.76 6.11
N ASP A 209 -34.51 10.33 4.87
CA ASP A 209 -35.22 11.12 3.88
C ASP A 209 -36.62 11.32 4.45
N PRO A 210 -37.04 12.56 4.73
CA PRO A 210 -38.34 12.83 5.33
C PRO A 210 -39.48 12.26 4.47
N ALA A 211 -39.27 12.05 3.17
CA ALA A 211 -40.22 11.36 2.31
C ALA A 211 -40.32 9.85 2.60
N MET A 212 -39.24 9.22 3.05
CA MET A 212 -39.20 7.81 3.41
C MET A 212 -39.86 7.58 4.78
N VAL A 213 -39.70 8.51 5.73
CA VAL A 213 -40.46 8.52 6.99
C VAL A 213 -41.95 8.74 6.74
N LEU A 214 -42.30 9.65 5.84
CA LEU A 214 -43.68 9.91 5.51
C LEU A 214 -44.33 8.71 4.80
N LYS A 215 -43.60 8.04 3.90
CA LYS A 215 -44.05 6.78 3.28
C LYS A 215 -44.20 5.65 4.30
N LEU A 216 -43.31 5.55 5.30
CA LEU A 216 -43.42 4.54 6.35
C LEU A 216 -44.65 4.80 7.24
N LEU A 217 -44.94 6.06 7.56
CA LEU A 217 -46.15 6.48 8.28
C LEU A 217 -47.42 6.23 7.46
N GLN A 218 -47.37 6.42 6.15
CA GLN A 218 -48.50 6.12 5.24
C GLN A 218 -48.68 4.63 4.98
N ALA A 219 -47.61 3.83 5.13
CA ALA A 219 -47.63 2.38 4.97
C ALA A 219 -47.99 1.64 6.28
N MET A 220 -48.12 2.34 7.41
CA MET A 220 -48.70 1.74 8.60
C MET A 220 -50.21 1.54 8.35
N PRO A 221 -50.70 0.29 8.37
CA PRO A 221 -52.14 0.05 8.26
C PRO A 221 -52.84 0.74 9.43
N ALA A 222 -53.87 1.53 9.12
CA ALA A 222 -54.71 2.16 10.13
C ALA A 222 -55.20 1.09 11.10
N MET A 223 -54.82 1.19 12.38
CA MET A 223 -55.37 0.31 13.39
C MET A 223 -56.89 0.48 13.42
N PRO A 224 -57.66 -0.61 13.38
CA PRO A 224 -59.11 -0.52 13.40
C PRO A 224 -59.55 0.18 14.69
N VAL A 225 -60.26 1.29 14.52
CA VAL A 225 -60.86 2.05 15.61
C VAL A 225 -61.94 1.17 16.24
N ALA A 226 -61.76 0.81 17.51
CA ALA A 226 -62.79 0.08 18.25
C ALA A 226 -64.08 0.92 18.32
N PRO A 227 -65.26 0.31 18.13
CA PRO A 227 -66.52 1.05 18.13
C PRO A 227 -66.80 1.64 19.51
N ALA A 228 -67.23 2.90 19.54
CA ALA A 228 -67.60 3.61 20.75
C ALA A 228 -68.83 2.96 21.41
N PRO A 229 -68.88 2.85 22.76
CA PRO A 229 -70.04 2.31 23.45
C PRO A 229 -71.24 3.27 23.32
N ALA A 230 -72.39 2.71 22.93
CA ALA A 230 -73.67 3.41 22.92
C ALA A 230 -74.11 3.76 24.35
N LYS A 231 -74.74 4.93 24.48
CA LYS A 231 -75.24 5.53 25.73
C LYS A 231 -76.23 4.66 26.49
#